data_AF-A0A7C7Q020-F1
#
_entry.id   AF-A0A7C7Q020-F1
#
_cell.length_a   1.000
_cell.length_b   1.000
_cell.length_c   1.000
_cell.angle_alpha   90.00
_cell.angle_beta   90.00
_cell.angle_gamma   90.00
#
_symmetry.space_group_name_H-M   'P 1'
#
loop_
_entity.id
_entity.type
_entity.pdbx_description
1 polymer ?
#
loop_
_entity_poly.entity_id
_entity_poly.type
_entity_poly.pdbx_seq_one_letter_code
_entity_poly.pdbx_strand_id
1 'polypeptide(L)'
;VNEFVKKASRGAIDGYNFYSVVDSPMTTCGCCECITVILPLCNGVMTVNREYTGMTPCGMKFTTLAGTIGGGVSTPGFVGHAKIWIVQRKWLQGDGGIKRLVWMPKMLKEELGEKLVKRLEEVGMTVDMIADETVGETEEDILPYLQEKGHPALEMPPIIG
;
A
#
# COMPACT_ATOMS: atom_id res chain seq x y z
N VAL A 1 0.52 6.08 -23.41
CA VAL A 1 0.34 6.74 -22.09
C VAL A 1 1.49 7.69 -21.79
N ASN A 2 2.73 7.22 -21.80
CA ASN A 2 3.91 8.03 -21.45
C ASN A 2 4.05 9.35 -22.24
N GLU A 3 3.83 9.35 -23.56
CA GLU A 3 3.87 10.59 -24.37
C GLU A 3 2.85 11.64 -23.92
N PHE A 4 1.64 11.20 -23.56
CA PHE A 4 0.59 12.09 -23.03
C PHE A 4 0.99 12.64 -21.67
N VAL A 5 1.50 11.79 -20.78
CA VAL A 5 1.94 12.18 -19.42
C VAL A 5 3.07 13.19 -19.49
N LYS A 6 4.10 12.94 -20.31
CA LYS A 6 5.22 13.85 -20.54
C LYS A 6 4.76 15.21 -21.04
N LYS A 7 3.78 15.25 -21.96
CA LYS A 7 3.19 16.50 -22.43
C LYS A 7 2.39 17.22 -21.35
N ALA A 8 1.55 16.49 -20.61
CA ALA A 8 0.67 17.04 -19.57
C ALA A 8 1.45 17.54 -18.35
N SER A 9 2.54 16.85 -17.97
CA SER A 9 3.46 17.22 -16.88
C SER A 9 4.49 18.28 -17.28
N ARG A 10 4.45 18.77 -18.53
CA ARG A 10 5.46 19.70 -19.08
C ARG A 10 6.89 19.17 -19.01
N GLY A 11 7.06 17.86 -19.19
CA GLY A 11 8.35 17.18 -19.16
C GLY A 11 8.86 16.84 -17.77
N ALA A 12 8.09 17.13 -16.70
CA ALA A 12 8.49 16.77 -15.33
C ALA A 12 8.46 15.26 -15.07
N ILE A 13 7.67 14.50 -15.85
CA ILE A 13 7.48 13.06 -15.68
C ILE A 13 7.52 12.37 -17.03
N ASP A 14 8.48 11.47 -17.22
CA ASP A 14 8.65 10.73 -18.48
C ASP A 14 7.66 9.56 -18.64
N GLY A 15 7.15 9.03 -17.52
CA GLY A 15 6.17 7.95 -17.48
C GLY A 15 5.84 7.56 -16.03
N TYR A 16 4.85 6.66 -15.85
CA TYR A 16 4.57 6.06 -14.56
C TYR A 16 3.98 4.65 -14.73
N ASN A 17 4.06 3.85 -13.67
CA ASN A 17 3.49 2.53 -13.57
C ASN A 17 2.19 2.57 -12.76
N PHE A 18 1.09 2.06 -13.35
CA PHE A 18 -0.19 1.95 -12.66
C PHE A 18 -0.25 0.80 -11.65
N TYR A 19 0.68 -0.15 -11.76
CA TYR A 19 0.61 -1.46 -11.12
C TYR A 19 1.82 -1.77 -10.24
N SER A 20 2.72 -0.81 -10.02
CA SER A 20 3.88 -0.95 -9.12
C SER A 20 4.03 0.28 -8.22
N VAL A 21 4.39 0.04 -6.96
CA VAL A 21 4.84 1.04 -5.99
C VAL A 21 6.36 1.19 -6.01
N VAL A 22 7.10 0.22 -6.57
CA VAL A 22 8.57 0.19 -6.61
C VAL A 22 9.09 0.86 -7.88
N ASP A 23 8.60 0.43 -9.04
CA ASP A 23 9.09 0.90 -10.33
C ASP A 23 8.24 2.07 -10.86
N SER A 24 8.80 3.28 -10.79
CA SER A 24 8.25 4.50 -11.39
C SER A 24 6.77 4.74 -11.00
N PRO A 25 6.41 4.82 -9.71
CA PRO A 25 5.01 4.89 -9.28
C PRO A 25 4.31 6.16 -9.74
N MET A 26 2.99 6.12 -9.77
CA MET A 26 2.17 7.29 -10.04
C MET A 26 2.39 8.39 -8.99
N THR A 27 2.35 9.65 -9.43
CA THR A 27 2.38 10.80 -8.54
C THR A 27 1.14 10.90 -7.66
N THR A 28 1.30 11.45 -6.48
CA THR A 28 0.20 11.63 -5.53
C THR A 28 -0.24 13.09 -5.40
N CYS A 29 -1.56 13.33 -5.52
CA CYS A 29 -2.16 14.61 -5.13
C CYS A 29 -2.37 14.66 -3.60
N GLY A 30 -2.50 15.85 -3.03
CA GLY A 30 -2.92 16.05 -1.63
C GLY A 30 -4.37 15.61 -1.34
N CYS A 31 -5.05 15.02 -2.32
CA CYS A 31 -6.44 14.58 -2.28
C CYS A 31 -6.62 13.07 -2.15
N CYS A 32 -5.54 12.30 -2.00
CA CYS A 32 -5.64 10.85 -1.82
C CYS A 32 -6.41 10.47 -0.54
N GLU A 33 -7.18 9.39 -0.64
CA GLU A 33 -7.92 8.81 0.49
C GLU A 33 -7.04 7.87 1.31
N CYS A 34 -6.12 7.16 0.63
CA CYS A 34 -5.16 6.23 1.22
C CYS A 34 -3.75 6.48 0.71
N ILE A 35 -2.78 6.09 1.51
CA ILE A 35 -1.37 6.02 1.13
C ILE A 35 -0.88 4.60 1.38
N THR A 36 -0.25 4.01 0.37
CA THR A 36 0.45 2.74 0.47
C THR A 36 1.96 2.96 0.51
N VAL A 37 2.61 2.26 1.43
CA VAL A 37 4.06 2.37 1.69
C VAL A 37 4.66 0.98 1.80
N ILE A 38 5.86 0.78 1.24
CA ILE A 38 6.61 -0.47 1.40
C ILE A 38 7.10 -0.62 2.85
N LEU A 39 6.99 -1.84 3.38
CA LEU A 39 7.56 -2.29 4.65
C LEU A 39 8.65 -3.32 4.33
N PRO A 40 9.93 -2.92 4.26
CA PRO A 40 11.02 -3.79 3.82
C PRO A 40 11.20 -5.03 4.69
N LEU A 41 11.09 -4.91 6.03
CA LEU A 41 11.28 -6.03 6.95
C LEU A 41 10.18 -7.08 6.78
N CYS A 42 8.97 -6.63 6.43
CA CYS A 42 7.82 -7.50 6.21
C CYS A 42 7.68 -7.99 4.75
N ASN A 43 8.61 -7.64 3.85
CA ASN A 43 8.56 -7.93 2.42
C ASN A 43 7.21 -7.58 1.76
N GLY A 44 6.57 -6.51 2.25
CA GLY A 44 5.19 -6.19 1.94
C GLY A 44 4.93 -4.69 1.89
N VAL A 45 3.66 -4.33 1.94
CA VAL A 45 3.19 -2.94 1.97
C VAL A 45 2.14 -2.76 3.06
N MET A 46 2.13 -1.58 3.66
CA MET A 46 1.01 -1.11 4.48
C MET A 46 0.14 -0.15 3.67
N THR A 47 -1.14 -0.06 4.02
CA THR A 47 -2.04 0.99 3.51
C THR A 47 -2.73 1.69 4.67
N VAL A 48 -2.66 3.02 4.70
CA VAL A 48 -3.30 3.86 5.72
C VAL A 48 -4.27 4.86 5.08
N ASN A 49 -5.49 4.98 5.61
CA ASN A 49 -6.49 5.96 5.18
C ASN A 49 -6.35 7.30 5.92
N ARG A 50 -6.86 8.37 5.28
CA ARG A 50 -6.81 9.76 5.76
C ARG A 50 -7.40 9.95 7.16
N GLU A 51 -8.43 9.19 7.50
CA GLU A 51 -9.14 9.32 8.77
C GLU A 51 -8.39 8.67 9.95
N TYR A 52 -7.39 7.84 9.68
CA TYR A 52 -6.57 7.22 10.72
C TYR A 52 -5.50 8.17 11.25
N THR A 53 -5.48 8.40 12.57
CA THR A 53 -4.61 9.39 13.23
C THR A 53 -3.47 8.79 14.07
N GLY A 54 -3.43 7.46 14.16
CA GLY A 54 -2.43 6.69 14.89
C GLY A 54 -1.09 6.57 14.16
N MET A 55 -0.18 5.81 14.75
CA MET A 55 1.11 5.52 14.12
C MET A 55 0.96 4.35 13.15
N THR A 56 1.89 4.25 12.20
CA THR A 56 1.91 3.14 11.26
C THR A 56 3.27 2.48 11.27
N PRO A 57 3.39 1.22 10.81
CA PRO A 57 4.65 0.49 10.81
C PRO A 57 5.81 1.18 10.08
N CYS A 58 5.54 2.12 9.17
CA CYS A 58 6.59 2.91 8.51
C CYS A 58 7.13 4.07 9.37
N GLY A 59 6.72 4.18 10.65
CA GLY A 59 7.18 5.20 11.58
C GLY A 59 6.58 6.60 11.36
N MET A 60 5.54 6.71 10.52
CA MET A 60 4.90 7.98 10.18
C MET A 60 3.38 7.89 10.28
N LYS A 61 2.74 9.03 10.60
CA LYS A 61 1.29 9.21 10.50
C LYS A 61 0.88 9.50 9.06
N PHE A 62 -0.40 9.34 8.73
CA PHE A 62 -0.95 9.73 7.42
C PHE A 62 -0.61 11.19 7.05
N THR A 63 -0.73 12.13 7.98
CA THR A 63 -0.47 13.55 7.73
C THR A 63 0.98 13.83 7.33
N THR A 64 1.93 13.15 7.98
CA THR A 64 3.35 13.21 7.63
C THR A 64 3.59 12.61 6.25
N LEU A 65 3.05 11.42 5.97
CA LEU A 65 3.15 10.77 4.67
C LEU A 65 2.59 11.64 3.54
N ALA A 66 1.41 12.22 3.73
CA ALA A 66 0.76 13.10 2.75
C ALA A 66 1.60 14.35 2.44
N GLY A 67 2.30 14.89 3.44
CA GLY A 67 3.25 15.98 3.26
C GLY A 67 4.49 15.57 2.46
N THR A 68 4.99 14.35 2.67
CA THR A 68 6.18 13.83 1.99
C THR A 68 5.93 13.46 0.52
N ILE A 69 4.78 12.86 0.20
CA ILE A 69 4.51 12.30 -1.15
C ILE A 69 3.58 13.17 -1.99
N GLY A 70 2.96 14.19 -1.38
CA GLY A 70 2.15 15.17 -2.07
C GLY A 70 2.97 16.05 -3.00
N GLY A 71 2.28 16.78 -3.89
CA GLY A 71 2.93 17.79 -4.74
C GLY A 71 3.28 17.31 -6.15
N GLY A 72 2.78 16.15 -6.58
CA GLY A 72 2.96 15.69 -7.96
C GLY A 72 4.36 15.10 -8.22
N VAL A 73 5.03 14.63 -7.18
CA VAL A 73 6.33 13.93 -7.28
C VAL A 73 6.08 12.42 -7.35
N SER A 74 6.90 11.71 -8.15
CA SER A 74 6.93 10.25 -8.16
C SER A 74 7.94 9.79 -7.12
N THR A 75 7.48 9.04 -6.12
CA THR A 75 8.30 8.63 -4.98
C THR A 75 8.28 7.10 -4.89
N PRO A 76 9.31 6.41 -5.40
CA PRO A 76 9.45 4.96 -5.24
C PRO A 76 9.25 4.52 -3.80
N GLY A 77 8.44 3.49 -3.60
CA GLY A 77 8.05 2.99 -2.29
C GLY A 77 6.77 3.61 -1.71
N PHE A 78 6.20 4.62 -2.37
CA PHE A 78 4.99 5.29 -1.90
C PHE A 78 4.00 5.54 -3.04
N VAL A 79 2.71 5.34 -2.77
CA VAL A 79 1.65 5.72 -3.71
C VAL A 79 0.36 6.08 -2.98
N GLY A 80 -0.22 7.23 -3.32
CA GLY A 80 -1.55 7.62 -2.88
C GLY A 80 -2.63 7.12 -3.84
N HIS A 81 -3.75 6.66 -3.30
CA HIS A 81 -4.84 6.09 -4.08
C HIS A 81 -6.19 6.22 -3.38
N ALA A 82 -7.26 5.82 -4.07
CA ALA A 82 -8.60 5.69 -3.51
C ALA A 82 -8.74 4.41 -2.67
N LYS A 83 -9.62 4.40 -1.66
CA LYS A 83 -9.86 3.23 -0.79
C LYS A 83 -10.25 2.00 -1.61
N ILE A 84 -11.12 2.18 -2.61
CA ILE A 84 -11.64 1.09 -3.44
C ILE A 84 -10.58 0.42 -4.31
N TRP A 85 -9.41 1.02 -4.51
CA TRP A 85 -8.35 0.42 -5.30
C TRP A 85 -7.78 -0.83 -4.63
N ILE A 86 -7.73 -0.88 -3.30
CA ILE A 86 -7.18 -2.01 -2.52
C ILE A 86 -7.80 -3.34 -2.95
N VAL A 87 -9.10 -3.34 -3.26
CA VAL A 87 -9.85 -4.55 -3.64
C VAL A 87 -9.87 -4.83 -5.15
N GLN A 88 -9.23 -4.00 -5.97
CA GLN A 88 -9.14 -4.21 -7.42
C GLN A 88 -8.07 -5.25 -7.75
N ARG A 89 -8.34 -6.10 -8.75
CA ARG A 89 -7.38 -7.14 -9.18
C ARG A 89 -6.05 -6.61 -9.71
N LYS A 90 -6.07 -5.38 -10.24
CA LYS A 90 -4.90 -4.70 -10.82
C LYS A 90 -4.07 -3.93 -9.79
N TRP A 91 -4.58 -3.75 -8.57
CA TRP A 91 -3.86 -2.99 -7.55
C TRP A 91 -2.55 -3.69 -7.22
N LEU A 92 -1.44 -2.97 -7.43
CA LEU A 92 -0.05 -3.43 -7.26
C LEU A 92 0.28 -4.76 -7.95
N GLN A 93 -0.41 -5.11 -9.05
CA GLN A 93 -0.23 -6.40 -9.70
C GLN A 93 1.22 -6.68 -10.12
N GLY A 94 1.99 -5.64 -10.45
CA GLY A 94 3.42 -5.74 -10.78
C GLY A 94 4.29 -6.17 -9.60
N ASP A 95 3.87 -5.89 -8.36
CA ASP A 95 4.63 -6.18 -7.14
C ASP A 95 4.12 -7.43 -6.40
N GLY A 96 3.06 -8.06 -6.88
CA GLY A 96 2.40 -9.20 -6.22
C GLY A 96 0.97 -8.93 -5.73
N GLY A 97 0.47 -7.71 -5.94
CA GLY A 97 -0.89 -7.30 -5.66
C GLY A 97 -1.27 -7.35 -4.20
N ILE A 98 -2.52 -7.69 -3.91
CA ILE A 98 -3.04 -7.70 -2.53
C ILE A 98 -2.31 -8.69 -1.60
N LYS A 99 -1.58 -9.67 -2.15
CA LYS A 99 -0.73 -10.57 -1.35
C LYS A 99 0.42 -9.86 -0.64
N ARG A 100 0.76 -8.63 -1.06
CA ARG A 100 1.74 -7.78 -0.37
C ARG A 100 1.15 -6.98 0.78
N LEU A 101 -0.18 -6.87 0.92
CA LEU A 101 -0.79 -6.03 1.94
C LEU A 101 -0.66 -6.69 3.32
N VAL A 102 0.30 -6.25 4.12
CA VAL A 102 0.61 -6.83 5.44
C VAL A 102 -0.01 -6.05 6.60
N TRP A 103 -0.37 -4.78 6.41
CA TRP A 103 -0.94 -3.96 7.47
C TRP A 103 -1.96 -2.95 6.95
N MET A 104 -3.07 -2.80 7.67
CA MET A 104 -4.13 -1.84 7.34
C MET A 104 -4.92 -1.48 8.60
N PRO A 105 -5.33 -0.22 8.83
CA PRO A 105 -6.14 0.14 9.99
C PRO A 105 -7.41 -0.69 10.07
N LYS A 106 -7.80 -1.10 11.27
CA LYS A 106 -9.01 -1.90 11.49
C LYS A 106 -10.25 -1.22 10.92
N MET A 107 -10.37 0.09 11.10
CA MET A 107 -11.47 0.87 10.52
C MET A 107 -11.57 0.75 8.99
N LEU A 108 -10.42 0.63 8.29
CA LEU A 108 -10.40 0.51 6.83
C LEU A 108 -10.74 -0.91 6.39
N LYS A 109 -10.35 -1.94 7.16
CA LYS A 109 -10.82 -3.32 6.97
C LYS A 109 -12.34 -3.40 7.07
N GLU A 110 -12.90 -2.78 8.10
CA GLU A 110 -14.34 -2.73 8.35
C GLU A 110 -15.09 -1.96 7.25
N GLU A 111 -14.55 -0.82 6.81
CA GLU A 111 -15.14 0.00 5.73
C GLU A 111 -15.19 -0.75 4.38
N LEU A 112 -14.13 -1.50 4.04
CA LEU A 112 -14.12 -2.30 2.81
C LEU A 112 -14.98 -3.57 2.93
N GLY A 113 -15.15 -4.10 4.15
CA GLY A 113 -16.08 -5.16 4.50
C GLY A 113 -16.01 -6.36 3.56
N GLU A 114 -17.18 -6.77 3.03
CA GLU A 114 -17.28 -7.93 2.13
C GLU A 114 -16.44 -7.84 0.87
N LYS A 115 -16.16 -6.63 0.36
CA LYS A 115 -15.36 -6.47 -0.86
C LYS A 115 -13.92 -6.91 -0.63
N LEU A 116 -13.39 -6.62 0.56
CA LEU A 116 -12.06 -7.06 0.97
C LEU A 116 -12.04 -8.58 1.14
N VAL A 117 -13.01 -9.14 1.86
CA VAL A 117 -13.11 -10.59 2.09
C VAL A 117 -13.13 -11.35 0.76
N LYS A 118 -14.04 -11.00 -0.16
CA LYS A 118 -14.13 -11.63 -1.48
C LYS A 118 -12.81 -11.54 -2.25
N ARG A 119 -12.12 -10.39 -2.18
CA ARG A 119 -10.85 -10.22 -2.90
C ARG A 119 -9.71 -11.05 -2.29
N LEU A 120 -9.67 -11.19 -0.96
CA LEU A 120 -8.68 -12.01 -0.27
C LEU A 120 -8.91 -13.50 -0.52
N GLU A 121 -10.18 -13.96 -0.52
CA GLU A 121 -10.54 -15.34 -0.86
C GLU A 121 -10.08 -15.73 -2.26
N GLU A 122 -10.21 -14.83 -3.25
CA GLU A 122 -9.72 -15.04 -4.63
C GLU A 122 -8.21 -15.34 -4.70
N VAL A 123 -7.44 -14.94 -3.68
CA VAL A 123 -5.98 -15.14 -3.63
C VAL A 123 -5.53 -16.10 -2.52
N GLY A 124 -6.48 -16.75 -1.83
CA GLY A 124 -6.22 -17.69 -0.75
C GLY A 124 -5.81 -17.04 0.57
N MET A 125 -6.23 -15.80 0.82
CA MET A 125 -5.96 -15.06 2.06
C MET A 125 -7.24 -14.78 2.83
N THR A 126 -7.09 -14.43 4.10
CA THR A 126 -8.16 -13.97 4.98
C THR A 126 -7.80 -12.64 5.62
N VAL A 127 -8.78 -11.91 6.14
CA VAL A 127 -8.58 -10.57 6.71
C VAL A 127 -7.65 -10.60 7.93
N ASP A 128 -7.66 -11.69 8.70
CA ASP A 128 -6.83 -11.90 9.89
C ASP A 128 -5.36 -12.24 9.56
N MET A 129 -5.00 -12.41 8.29
CA MET A 129 -3.58 -12.48 7.91
C MET A 129 -2.96 -11.08 7.87
N ILE A 130 -3.77 -10.04 7.65
CA ILE A 130 -3.32 -8.65 7.57
C ILE A 130 -3.30 -8.09 8.99
N ALA A 131 -2.17 -7.54 9.46
CA ALA A 131 -2.07 -6.88 10.75
C ALA A 131 -2.83 -5.53 10.77
N ASP A 132 -3.08 -5.00 11.97
CA ASP A 132 -3.65 -3.66 12.19
C ASP A 132 -3.09 -3.07 13.48
N GLU A 133 -3.56 -1.89 13.86
CA GLU A 133 -3.12 -1.18 15.06
C GLU A 133 -3.37 -1.95 16.38
N THR A 134 -4.22 -2.98 16.38
CA THR A 134 -4.43 -3.84 17.56
C THR A 134 -3.37 -4.94 17.70
N VAL A 135 -2.61 -5.20 16.62
CA VAL A 135 -1.45 -6.11 16.60
C VAL A 135 -0.17 -5.35 16.92
N GLY A 136 0.05 -4.20 16.25
CA GLY A 136 1.25 -3.40 16.43
C GLY A 136 1.32 -2.21 15.46
N GLU A 137 2.20 -1.26 15.80
CA GLU A 137 2.43 -0.03 15.04
C GLU A 137 3.87 0.09 14.50
N THR A 138 4.69 -0.96 14.63
CA THR A 138 6.06 -1.05 14.07
C THR A 138 6.21 -2.32 13.23
N GLU A 139 7.21 -2.37 12.32
CA GLU A 139 7.48 -3.58 11.54
C GLU A 139 7.88 -4.75 12.45
N GLU A 140 8.63 -4.48 13.52
CA GLU A 140 9.08 -5.46 14.50
C GLU A 140 7.92 -6.05 15.31
N ASP A 141 6.90 -5.24 15.65
CA ASP A 141 5.73 -5.73 16.40
C ASP A 141 4.86 -6.66 15.55
N ILE A 142 4.70 -6.35 14.26
CA ILE A 142 3.78 -7.08 13.39
C ILE A 142 4.43 -8.31 12.74
N LEU A 143 5.76 -8.34 12.59
CA LEU A 143 6.45 -9.45 11.92
C LEU A 143 6.16 -10.82 12.56
N PRO A 144 6.20 -11.00 13.90
CA PRO A 144 5.84 -12.27 14.52
C PRO A 144 4.41 -12.70 14.22
N TYR A 145 3.46 -11.76 14.18
CA TYR A 145 2.08 -12.04 13.83
C TYR A 145 1.94 -12.51 12.37
N LEU A 146 2.63 -11.84 11.44
CA LEU A 146 2.64 -12.23 10.03
C LEU A 146 3.23 -13.64 9.83
N GLN A 147 4.25 -13.99 10.62
CA GLN A 147 4.83 -15.33 10.62
C GLN A 147 3.86 -16.38 11.18
N GLU A 148 3.22 -16.10 12.32
CA GLU A 148 2.21 -16.98 12.93
C GLU A 148 1.05 -17.25 11.98
N LYS A 149 0.60 -16.22 11.26
CA LYS A 149 -0.48 -16.30 10.27
C LYS A 149 -0.07 -16.89 8.93
N GLY A 150 1.22 -17.15 8.71
CA GLY A 150 1.73 -17.65 7.43
C GLY A 150 1.46 -16.67 6.28
N HIS A 151 1.67 -15.38 6.51
CA HIS A 151 1.34 -14.34 5.53
C HIS A 151 2.16 -14.52 4.23
N PRO A 152 1.52 -14.59 3.04
CA PRO A 152 2.20 -14.95 1.80
C PRO A 152 3.32 -14.00 1.39
N ALA A 153 3.25 -12.72 1.76
CA ALA A 153 4.31 -11.74 1.47
C ALA A 153 5.70 -12.21 1.94
N LEU A 154 5.79 -12.97 3.05
CA LEU A 154 7.07 -13.42 3.61
C LEU A 154 7.78 -14.47 2.74
N GLU A 155 7.03 -15.20 1.91
CA GLU A 155 7.57 -16.26 1.03
C GLU A 155 7.76 -15.79 -0.42
N MET A 156 7.29 -14.58 -0.74
CA MET A 156 7.43 -14.00 -2.07
C MET A 156 8.87 -13.51 -2.30
N PRO A 157 9.30 -13.33 -3.57
CA PRO A 157 10.57 -12.66 -3.87
C PRO A 157 10.67 -11.31 -3.15
N PRO A 158 11.89 -10.82 -2.85
CA PRO A 158 12.07 -9.49 -2.27
C PRO A 158 11.32 -8.41 -3.07
N ILE A 159 10.53 -7.59 -2.40
CA ILE A 159 9.78 -6.48 -3.02
C ILE A 159 10.72 -5.35 -3.46
N ILE A 160 11.84 -5.19 -2.75
CA ILE A 160 12.95 -4.30 -3.11
C ILE A 160 14.12 -5.19 -3.56
N GLY A 161 14.69 -4.87 -4.72
CA GLY A 161 15.87 -5.52 -5.30
C GLY A 161 17.13 -4.72 -5.04
#